data_AF-A0A0J1HV81-F1
#
_entry.id   AF-A0A0J1HV81-F1
#
_cell.length_a   1.000
_cell.length_b   1.000
_cell.length_c   1.000
_cell.angle_alpha   90.00
_cell.angle_beta   90.00
_cell.angle_gamma   90.00
#
_symmetry.space_group_name_H-M   'P 1'
#
loop_
_entity.id
_entity.type
_entity.pdbx_description
1 polymer ?
#
loop_
_entity_poly.entity_id
_entity_poly.type
_entity_poly.pdbx_seq_one_letter_code
_entity_poly.pdbx_strand_id
1 'polypeptide(L)'
;MDSKSEIKRLYSCRFLKNQSECEEFDSVLENLADCDDEKLIKELCIVFEDETQEEEVMFGLVHFIEDFEMGKYLTEMPKALPKMVESAKEWAMLLNIRILNNDLYRSEYAKVLVGMNHDIQLTIINLLNEIIADNPKRFERTANEVLSQLQGVHKNK
;
A
#
# COMPACT_ATOMS: atom_id res chain seq x y z
N MET A 1 -0.13 20.72 13.87
CA MET A 1 -0.35 19.27 14.06
C MET A 1 1.00 18.57 13.94
N ASP A 2 1.29 17.62 14.82
CA ASP A 2 2.47 16.76 14.70
C ASP A 2 2.06 15.45 14.01
N SER A 3 2.34 15.31 12.71
CA SER A 3 1.95 14.12 11.95
C SER A 3 2.52 12.83 12.56
N LYS A 4 3.66 12.88 13.24
CA LYS A 4 4.25 11.71 13.90
C LYS A 4 3.46 11.26 15.13
N SER A 5 2.85 12.19 15.87
CA SER A 5 1.99 11.81 17.00
C SER A 5 0.70 11.17 16.51
N GLU A 6 0.12 11.70 15.44
CA GLU A 6 -1.10 11.17 14.83
C GLU A 6 -0.90 9.75 14.27
N ILE A 7 0.19 9.50 13.53
CA ILE A 7 0.49 8.15 13.03
C ILE A 7 0.65 7.13 14.17
N LYS A 8 1.24 7.53 15.30
CA LYS A 8 1.33 6.65 16.46
C LYS A 8 -0.03 6.32 17.06
N ARG A 9 -0.96 7.28 17.05
CA ARG A 9 -2.35 7.06 17.50
C ARG A 9 -3.05 6.07 16.60
N LEU A 10 -3.00 6.27 15.28
CA LEU A 10 -3.51 5.31 14.28
C LEU A 10 -2.94 3.90 14.50
N TYR A 11 -1.61 3.79 14.63
CA TYR A 11 -0.97 2.50 14.85
C TYR A 11 -1.43 1.83 16.15
N SER A 12 -1.76 2.60 17.19
CA SER A 12 -2.21 2.07 18.48
C SER A 12 -3.64 1.54 18.47
N CYS A 13 -4.51 2.08 17.61
CA CYS A 13 -5.91 1.65 17.47
C CYS A 13 -6.18 0.80 16.21
N ARG A 14 -5.16 0.43 15.44
CA ARG A 14 -5.30 -0.27 14.15
C ARG A 14 -6.02 -1.62 14.18
N PHE A 15 -6.15 -2.26 15.34
CA PHE A 15 -6.90 -3.51 15.47
C PHE A 15 -8.42 -3.28 15.50
N LEU A 16 -8.86 -2.03 15.77
CA LEU A 16 -10.25 -1.60 15.71
C LEU A 16 -11.21 -2.51 16.50
N LYS A 17 -10.82 -2.87 17.73
CA LYS A 17 -11.49 -3.89 18.54
C LYS A 17 -12.81 -3.44 19.15
N ASN A 18 -13.07 -2.14 19.15
CA ASN A 18 -14.23 -1.53 19.78
C ASN A 18 -14.50 -0.14 19.19
N GLN A 19 -15.71 0.37 19.44
CA GLN A 19 -16.19 1.65 18.93
C GLN A 19 -15.23 2.82 19.23
N SER A 20 -14.60 2.85 20.40
CA SER A 20 -13.68 3.94 20.76
C SER A 20 -12.40 3.92 19.91
N GLU A 21 -11.91 2.74 19.53
CA GLU A 21 -10.77 2.62 18.61
C GLU A 21 -11.16 3.08 17.20
N CYS A 22 -12.38 2.77 16.75
CA CYS A 22 -12.89 3.23 15.45
C CYS A 22 -13.04 4.74 15.38
N GLU A 23 -13.69 5.34 16.38
CA GLU A 23 -13.87 6.81 16.46
C GLU A 23 -12.54 7.55 16.53
N GLU A 24 -11.57 7.01 17.28
CA GLU A 24 -10.21 7.54 17.34
C GLU A 24 -9.52 7.43 15.98
N PHE A 25 -9.66 6.30 15.29
CA PHE A 25 -9.05 6.09 13.98
C PHE A 25 -9.56 7.10 12.95
N ASP A 26 -10.89 7.24 12.83
CA ASP A 26 -11.53 8.20 11.92
C ASP A 26 -11.14 9.64 12.26
N SER A 27 -11.18 10.01 13.55
CA SER A 27 -10.79 11.34 13.99
C SER A 27 -9.33 11.67 13.66
N VAL A 28 -8.43 10.70 13.77
CA VAL A 28 -7.02 10.92 13.41
C VAL A 28 -6.84 11.08 11.89
N LEU A 29 -7.56 10.32 11.07
CA LEU A 29 -7.54 10.53 9.62
C LEU A 29 -8.05 11.92 9.24
N GLU A 30 -9.14 12.39 9.86
CA GLU A 30 -9.65 13.75 9.65
C GLU A 30 -8.62 14.82 10.02
N ASN A 31 -7.91 14.64 11.14
CA ASN A 31 -6.85 15.57 11.55
C ASN A 31 -5.72 15.62 10.51
N LEU A 32 -5.35 14.46 9.93
CA LEU A 32 -4.29 14.34 8.94
C LEU A 32 -4.66 14.85 7.55
N ALA A 33 -5.93 15.15 7.26
CA ALA A 33 -6.43 15.44 5.90
C ALA A 33 -5.71 16.59 5.18
N ASP A 34 -5.24 17.60 5.92
CA ASP A 34 -4.52 18.76 5.35
C ASP A 34 -2.98 18.53 5.24
N CYS A 35 -2.48 17.33 5.56
CA CYS A 35 -1.05 17.02 5.51
C CYS A 35 -0.62 16.55 4.12
N ASP A 36 0.29 17.28 3.46
CA ASP A 36 0.74 16.98 2.10
C ASP A 36 2.13 16.29 2.02
N ASP A 37 2.70 15.93 3.16
CA ASP A 37 4.03 15.29 3.25
C ASP A 37 3.97 13.88 2.66
N GLU A 38 4.61 13.67 1.52
CA GLU A 38 4.64 12.38 0.82
C GLU A 38 5.21 11.25 1.69
N LYS A 39 6.13 11.56 2.61
CA LYS A 39 6.72 10.56 3.51
C LYS A 39 5.69 9.95 4.45
N LEU A 40 4.55 10.61 4.63
CA LEU A 40 3.43 10.12 5.42
C LEU A 40 2.84 8.85 4.82
N ILE A 41 2.79 8.72 3.48
CA ILE A 41 2.22 7.54 2.79
C ILE A 41 2.87 6.25 3.28
N LYS A 42 4.20 6.21 3.34
CA LYS A 42 4.91 5.02 3.80
C LYS A 42 4.53 4.67 5.24
N GLU A 43 4.50 5.66 6.13
CA GLU A 43 4.19 5.44 7.55
C GLU A 43 2.73 5.04 7.76
N LEU A 44 1.80 5.61 6.98
CA LEU A 44 0.39 5.23 6.95
C LEU A 44 0.22 3.78 6.49
N CYS A 45 0.95 3.34 5.47
CA CYS A 45 0.92 1.95 5.04
C CYS A 45 1.34 0.96 6.15
N ILE A 46 2.16 1.36 7.12
CA ILE A 46 2.54 0.51 8.27
C ILE A 46 1.41 0.37 9.30
N VAL A 47 0.37 1.20 9.22
CA VAL A 47 -0.79 1.13 10.12
C VAL A 47 -1.72 -0.03 9.77
N PHE A 48 -1.73 -0.52 8.52
CA PHE A 48 -2.58 -1.65 8.16
C PHE A 48 -2.29 -2.88 9.05
N GLU A 49 -3.34 -3.66 9.31
CA GLU A 49 -3.32 -4.83 10.20
C GLU A 49 -4.32 -5.85 9.67
N ASP A 50 -3.87 -7.06 9.32
CA ASP A 50 -4.75 -8.11 8.82
C ASP A 50 -5.70 -8.62 9.93
N GLU A 51 -5.31 -8.50 11.21
CA GLU A 51 -6.14 -8.88 12.36
C GLU A 51 -7.17 -7.80 12.79
N THR A 52 -7.38 -6.76 11.98
CA THR A 52 -8.39 -5.73 12.25
C THR A 52 -9.79 -6.34 12.37
N GLN A 53 -10.59 -5.87 13.33
CA GLN A 53 -11.96 -6.37 13.53
C GLN A 53 -13.01 -5.56 12.75
N GLU A 54 -12.66 -4.37 12.27
CA GLU A 54 -13.55 -3.48 11.53
C GLU A 54 -12.89 -3.06 10.20
N GLU A 55 -13.00 -3.92 9.19
CA GLU A 55 -12.39 -3.68 7.88
C GLU A 55 -12.91 -2.40 7.21
N GLU A 56 -14.20 -2.09 7.34
CA GLU A 56 -14.80 -0.89 6.72
C GLU A 56 -14.14 0.41 7.22
N VAL A 57 -13.78 0.47 8.50
CA VAL A 57 -13.04 1.61 9.08
C VAL A 57 -11.60 1.61 8.58
N MET A 58 -10.94 0.45 8.51
CA MET A 58 -9.59 0.34 7.92
C MET A 58 -9.56 0.74 6.43
N PHE A 59 -10.65 0.54 5.69
CA PHE A 59 -10.79 1.05 4.31
C PHE A 59 -10.76 2.58 4.24
N GLY A 60 -11.10 3.30 5.31
CA GLY A 60 -10.89 4.75 5.43
C GLY A 60 -9.42 5.12 5.19
N LEU A 61 -8.48 4.34 5.72
CA LEU A 61 -7.05 4.53 5.49
C LEU A 61 -6.64 4.26 4.04
N VAL A 62 -7.26 3.27 3.38
CA VAL A 62 -7.03 3.02 1.94
C VAL A 62 -7.39 4.26 1.13
N HIS A 63 -8.59 4.80 1.33
CA HIS A 63 -9.05 5.99 0.62
C HIS A 63 -8.18 7.21 0.94
N PHE A 64 -7.82 7.40 2.21
CA PHE A 64 -6.94 8.47 2.64
C PHE A 64 -5.58 8.45 1.90
N ILE A 65 -4.96 7.27 1.77
CA ILE A 65 -3.68 7.13 1.04
C ILE A 65 -3.86 7.34 -0.47
N GLU A 66 -4.99 6.91 -1.04
CA GLU A 66 -5.26 7.05 -2.48
C GLU A 66 -5.61 8.49 -2.91
N ASP A 67 -5.99 9.35 -1.97
CA ASP A 67 -6.23 10.78 -2.21
C ASP A 67 -4.92 11.59 -2.40
N PHE A 68 -3.76 11.01 -2.08
CA PHE A 68 -2.48 11.61 -2.41
C PHE A 68 -2.25 11.65 -3.93
N GLU A 69 -1.42 12.61 -4.36
CA GLU A 69 -0.98 12.70 -5.76
C GLU A 69 -0.37 11.37 -6.23
N MET A 70 -0.75 10.92 -7.42
CA MET A 70 -0.42 9.61 -7.97
C MET A 70 1.09 9.31 -7.92
N GLY A 71 1.93 10.26 -8.35
CA GLY A 71 3.38 10.13 -8.32
C GLY A 71 3.92 9.88 -6.90
N LYS A 72 3.42 10.63 -5.91
CA LYS A 72 3.74 10.41 -4.49
C LYS A 72 3.31 9.02 -4.02
N TYR A 73 2.05 8.64 -4.29
CA TYR A 73 1.50 7.34 -3.89
C TYR A 73 2.30 6.17 -4.46
N LEU A 74 2.52 6.16 -5.79
CA LEU A 74 3.22 5.08 -6.48
C LEU A 74 4.71 5.01 -6.11
N THR A 75 5.29 6.09 -5.58
CA THR A 75 6.69 6.14 -5.12
C THR A 75 6.86 5.71 -3.68
N GLU A 76 5.98 6.13 -2.77
CA GLU A 76 6.16 5.91 -1.34
C GLU A 76 5.52 4.61 -0.84
N MET A 77 4.37 4.19 -1.36
CA MET A 77 3.68 2.97 -0.93
C MET A 77 4.57 1.71 -1.07
N PRO A 78 5.26 1.47 -2.20
CA PRO A 78 6.16 0.32 -2.35
C PRO A 78 7.23 0.18 -1.28
N LYS A 79 7.70 1.30 -0.73
CA LYS A 79 8.74 1.33 0.29
C LYS A 79 8.25 0.79 1.63
N ALA A 80 6.94 0.72 1.84
CA ALA A 80 6.32 0.11 3.02
C ALA A 80 6.13 -1.40 2.87
N LEU A 81 5.98 -1.92 1.64
CA LEU A 81 5.61 -3.31 1.38
C LEU A 81 6.48 -4.35 2.08
N PRO A 82 7.83 -4.25 2.11
CA PRO A 82 8.65 -5.24 2.83
C PRO A 82 8.29 -5.37 4.31
N LYS A 83 7.83 -4.30 4.93
CA LYS A 83 7.38 -4.30 6.33
C LYS A 83 5.91 -4.68 6.46
N MET A 84 5.05 -4.23 5.54
CA MET A 84 3.63 -4.59 5.56
C MET A 84 3.42 -6.10 5.48
N VAL A 85 4.18 -6.82 4.66
CA VAL A 85 3.98 -8.28 4.50
C VAL A 85 4.26 -9.09 5.77
N GLU A 86 4.81 -8.48 6.83
CA GLU A 86 5.00 -9.14 8.13
C GLU A 86 3.69 -9.28 8.94
N SER A 87 2.73 -8.35 8.78
CA SER A 87 1.49 -8.32 9.59
C SER A 87 0.23 -7.84 8.85
N ALA A 88 0.38 -7.35 7.62
CA ALA A 88 -0.64 -6.67 6.84
C ALA A 88 -0.55 -7.07 5.36
N LYS A 89 -0.35 -8.37 5.10
CA LYS A 89 -0.12 -8.90 3.76
C LYS A 89 -1.37 -8.81 2.90
N GLU A 90 -2.55 -9.04 3.46
CA GLU A 90 -3.81 -8.94 2.72
C GLU A 90 -4.06 -7.50 2.26
N TRP A 91 -3.77 -6.52 3.12
CA TRP A 91 -3.81 -5.10 2.76
C TRP A 91 -2.73 -4.71 1.73
N ALA A 92 -1.51 -5.26 1.84
CA ALA A 92 -0.46 -5.06 0.85
C ALA A 92 -0.87 -5.59 -0.54
N MET A 93 -1.52 -6.76 -0.58
CA MET A 93 -2.09 -7.32 -1.82
C MET A 93 -3.23 -6.45 -2.35
N LEU A 94 -4.13 -5.98 -1.48
CA LEU A 94 -5.25 -5.11 -1.85
C LEU A 94 -4.79 -3.81 -2.52
N LEU A 95 -3.80 -3.11 -1.95
CA LEU A 95 -3.27 -1.87 -2.54
C LEU A 95 -2.67 -2.12 -3.94
N ASN A 96 -1.91 -3.21 -4.10
CA ASN A 96 -1.38 -3.59 -5.41
C ASN A 96 -2.50 -3.97 -6.39
N ILE A 97 -3.54 -4.69 -5.95
CA ILE A 97 -4.72 -5.01 -6.76
C ILE A 97 -5.42 -3.74 -7.25
N ARG A 98 -5.59 -2.72 -6.39
CA ARG A 98 -6.20 -1.44 -6.77
C ARG A 98 -5.39 -0.72 -7.85
N ILE A 99 -4.07 -0.70 -7.73
CA ILE A 99 -3.15 -0.19 -8.78
C ILE A 99 -3.29 -0.99 -10.08
N LEU A 100 -3.28 -2.32 -10.01
CA LEU A 100 -3.37 -3.18 -11.19
C LEU A 100 -4.67 -3.00 -11.98
N ASN A 101 -5.77 -2.66 -11.31
CA ASN A 101 -7.08 -2.45 -11.95
C ASN A 101 -7.18 -1.14 -12.74
N ASN A 102 -6.19 -0.24 -12.65
CA ASN A 102 -6.18 1.02 -13.40
C ASN A 102 -4.98 1.08 -14.36
N ASP A 103 -5.25 1.25 -15.65
CA ASP A 103 -4.22 1.21 -16.70
C ASP A 103 -3.14 2.28 -16.54
N LEU A 104 -3.53 3.51 -16.19
CA LEU A 104 -2.59 4.61 -15.99
C LEU A 104 -1.70 4.33 -14.76
N TYR A 105 -2.32 4.03 -13.62
CA TYR A 105 -1.59 3.75 -12.37
C TYR A 105 -0.65 2.56 -12.55
N ARG A 106 -1.12 1.48 -13.16
CA ARG A 106 -0.31 0.28 -13.43
C ARG A 106 0.91 0.58 -14.30
N SER A 107 0.73 1.37 -15.36
CA SER A 107 1.83 1.73 -16.26
C SER A 107 2.88 2.62 -15.59
N GLU A 108 2.46 3.60 -14.78
CA GLU A 108 3.39 4.47 -14.03
C GLU A 108 4.06 3.70 -12.90
N TYR A 109 3.33 2.82 -12.22
CA TYR A 109 3.86 1.96 -11.18
C TYR A 109 5.05 1.14 -11.69
N ALA A 110 4.88 0.45 -12.82
CA ALA A 110 5.95 -0.33 -13.42
C ALA A 110 7.23 0.50 -13.69
N LYS A 111 7.09 1.76 -14.15
CA LYS A 111 8.23 2.65 -14.40
C LYS A 111 8.94 3.03 -13.10
N VAL A 112 8.19 3.39 -12.06
CA VAL A 112 8.75 3.79 -10.76
C VAL A 112 9.52 2.62 -10.15
N LEU A 113 8.97 1.40 -10.19
CA LEU A 113 9.57 0.23 -9.56
C LEU A 113 10.92 -0.18 -10.15
N VAL A 114 11.19 0.10 -11.43
CA VAL A 114 12.50 -0.18 -12.06
C VAL A 114 13.64 0.56 -11.36
N GLY A 115 13.38 1.74 -10.81
CA GLY A 115 14.37 2.55 -10.09
C GLY A 115 14.53 2.21 -8.61
N MET A 116 13.71 1.30 -8.07
CA MET A 116 13.73 0.94 -6.64
C MET A 116 14.83 -0.09 -6.31
N ASN A 117 15.11 -0.23 -5.01
CA ASN A 117 16.07 -1.22 -4.55
C ASN A 117 15.57 -2.66 -4.73
N HIS A 118 16.50 -3.62 -4.68
CA HIS A 118 16.21 -5.02 -4.96
C HIS A 118 15.21 -5.63 -3.98
N ASP A 119 15.26 -5.28 -2.69
CA ASP A 119 14.38 -5.85 -1.67
C ASP A 119 12.92 -5.48 -1.93
N ILE A 120 12.66 -4.20 -2.26
CA ILE A 120 11.32 -3.74 -2.63
C ILE A 120 10.84 -4.44 -3.90
N GLN A 121 11.69 -4.53 -4.93
CA GLN A 121 11.35 -5.22 -6.17
C GLN A 121 11.00 -6.69 -5.92
N LEU A 122 11.76 -7.39 -5.09
CA LEU A 122 11.53 -8.79 -4.74
C LEU A 122 10.19 -8.96 -3.99
N THR A 123 9.90 -8.10 -3.02
CA THR A 123 8.62 -8.12 -2.31
C THR A 123 7.44 -7.95 -3.26
N ILE A 124 7.53 -7.02 -4.22
CA ILE A 124 6.47 -6.80 -5.21
C ILE A 124 6.34 -7.98 -6.15
N ILE A 125 7.46 -8.54 -6.64
CA ILE A 125 7.41 -9.73 -7.49
C ILE A 125 6.67 -10.86 -6.78
N ASN A 126 6.96 -11.09 -5.50
CA ASN A 126 6.29 -12.11 -4.70
C ASN A 126 4.79 -11.81 -4.55
N LEU A 127 4.43 -10.59 -4.13
CA LEU A 127 3.03 -10.17 -4.00
C LEU A 127 2.24 -10.31 -5.30
N LEU A 128 2.82 -9.87 -6.44
CA LEU A 128 2.16 -9.98 -7.74
C LEU A 128 1.98 -11.44 -8.16
N ASN A 129 2.95 -12.32 -7.91
CA ASN A 129 2.80 -13.74 -8.19
C ASN A 129 1.71 -14.38 -7.32
N GLU A 130 1.55 -13.95 -6.08
CA GLU A 130 0.46 -14.40 -5.21
C GLU A 130 -0.91 -13.91 -5.68
N ILE A 131 -1.02 -12.63 -6.05
CA ILE A 131 -2.25 -12.07 -6.66
C ILE A 131 -2.65 -12.84 -7.94
N ILE A 132 -1.67 -13.24 -8.76
CA ILE A 132 -1.90 -14.10 -9.93
C ILE A 132 -2.40 -15.48 -9.48
N ALA A 133 -1.78 -16.10 -8.48
CA ALA A 133 -2.16 -17.42 -8.00
C ALA A 133 -3.60 -17.46 -7.47
N ASP A 134 -4.04 -16.39 -6.78
CA ASP A 134 -5.39 -16.27 -6.23
C ASP A 134 -6.46 -16.13 -7.30
N ASN A 135 -6.21 -15.34 -8.35
CA ASN A 135 -7.17 -15.17 -9.46
C ASN A 135 -6.47 -14.91 -10.81
N PRO A 136 -5.94 -15.95 -11.47
CA PRO A 136 -5.13 -15.79 -12.66
C PRO A 136 -5.94 -15.21 -13.82
N LYS A 137 -7.22 -15.62 -13.95
CA LYS A 137 -8.13 -15.09 -14.98
C LYS A 137 -8.27 -13.58 -14.92
N ARG A 138 -8.19 -12.98 -13.74
CA ARG A 138 -8.34 -11.54 -13.53
C ARG A 138 -7.00 -10.81 -13.63
N PHE A 139 -5.94 -11.35 -13.04
CA PHE A 139 -4.71 -10.58 -12.79
C PHE A 139 -3.47 -11.04 -13.54
N GLU A 140 -3.46 -12.23 -14.17
CA GLU A 140 -2.28 -12.73 -14.89
C GLU A 140 -1.76 -11.73 -15.92
N ARG A 141 -2.67 -11.19 -16.76
CA ARG A 141 -2.27 -10.21 -17.77
C ARG A 141 -1.72 -8.92 -17.15
N THR A 142 -2.47 -8.29 -16.26
CA THR A 142 -2.13 -6.97 -15.72
C THR A 142 -0.88 -7.03 -14.82
N ALA A 143 -0.74 -8.05 -13.99
CA ALA A 143 0.47 -8.24 -13.19
C ALA A 143 1.71 -8.50 -14.06
N ASN A 144 1.59 -9.27 -15.15
CA ASN A 144 2.71 -9.51 -16.08
C ASN A 144 3.19 -8.26 -16.81
N GLU A 145 2.31 -7.28 -17.06
CA GLU A 145 2.71 -5.97 -17.61
C GLU A 145 3.72 -5.27 -16.68
N VAL A 146 3.55 -5.39 -15.35
CA VAL A 146 4.49 -4.86 -14.35
C VAL A 146 5.74 -5.74 -14.23
N LEU A 147 5.56 -7.06 -14.06
CA LEU A 147 6.65 -8.02 -13.83
C LEU A 147 7.68 -8.03 -14.97
N SER A 148 7.22 -7.88 -16.22
CA SER A 148 8.10 -7.87 -17.39
C SER A 148 9.14 -6.74 -17.35
N GLN A 149 8.79 -5.59 -16.77
CA GLN A 149 9.70 -4.46 -16.60
C GLN A 149 10.76 -4.74 -15.53
N LEU A 150 10.39 -5.42 -14.45
CA LEU A 150 11.29 -5.76 -13.35
C LEU A 150 12.28 -6.88 -13.72
N GLN A 151 11.81 -7.91 -14.44
CA GLN A 151 12.65 -9.03 -14.87
C GLN A 151 13.67 -8.64 -15.95
N GLY A 152 13.39 -7.61 -16.74
CA GLY A 152 14.33 -7.05 -17.72
C GLY A 152 15.59 -6.43 -17.09
N VAL A 153 15.48 -5.94 -15.85
CA VAL A 153 16.60 -5.32 -15.11
C VAL A 153 17.63 -6.34 -14.64
N HIS A 154 17.20 -7.58 -14.36
CA HIS A 154 18.06 -8.65 -13.84
C HIS A 154 18.75 -9.50 -14.92
N LYS A 155 18.36 -9.36 -16.19
CA LYS A 155 18.99 -10.08 -17.32
C LYS A 155 20.22 -9.38 -17.91
N ASN A 156 20.44 -8.11 -17.56
CA ASN A 156 21.55 -7.28 -18.07
C ASN A 156 22.68 -7.04 -17.06
N LYS A 157 22.78 -7.86 -16.01
CA LYS A 157 23.87 -7.83 -15.02
C LYS A 157 24.65 -9.13 -15.05
#